data_AF-A0A356SBB4-F1
#
_entry.id   AF-A0A356SBB4-F1
#
_cell.length_a   1.000
_cell.length_b   1.000
_cell.length_c   1.000
_cell.angle_alpha   90.00
_cell.angle_beta   90.00
_cell.angle_gamma   90.00
#
_symmetry.space_group_name_H-M   'P 1'
#
loop_
_entity.id
_entity.type
_entity.pdbx_description
1 polymer ?
#
loop_
_entity_poly.entity_id
_entity_poly.type
_entity_poly.pdbx_seq_one_letter_code
_entity_poly.pdbx_strand_id
1 'polypeptide(L)' 'AWNPDLTAGGSSGGAASGLGTHMLPVADGSDMMGSLRNPGAFNNVIGFRPSVNVMSGTESVPRALSTSGPMGR' A
#
# COMPACT_ATOMS: atom_id res chain seq x y z
N ALA A 1 -6.26 -4.86 9.91
CA ALA A 1 -6.74 -4.17 11.12
C ALA A 1 -7.69 -5.08 11.89
N TRP A 2 -7.16 -6.19 12.40
CA TRP A 2 -7.94 -7.17 13.16
C TRP A 2 -7.56 -7.17 14.65
N ASN A 3 -6.27 -7.08 14.93
CA ASN A 3 -5.73 -7.02 16.29
C ASN A 3 -4.88 -5.74 16.46
N PRO A 4 -5.24 -4.82 17.38
CA PRO A 4 -4.52 -3.57 17.61
C PRO A 4 -3.14 -3.75 18.26
N ASP A 5 -2.86 -4.90 18.86
CA ASP A 5 -1.55 -5.21 19.48
C ASP A 5 -0.49 -5.60 18.45
N LEU A 6 -0.89 -5.82 17.19
CA LEU A 6 0.00 -6.21 16.09
C LEU A 6 0.26 -5.04 15.14
N THR A 7 1.42 -5.07 14.48
CA THR A 7 1.75 -4.08 13.45
C THR A 7 0.80 -4.18 12.25
N ALA A 8 0.49 -3.05 11.63
CA ALA A 8 -0.25 -2.99 10.37
C ALA A 8 0.64 -3.28 9.14
N GLY A 9 1.93 -3.58 9.34
CA GLY A 9 2.91 -3.63 8.25
C GLY A 9 3.27 -2.22 7.74
N GLY A 10 4.20 -2.14 6.79
CA GLY A 10 4.64 -0.84 6.27
C GLY A 10 5.34 -0.90 4.92
N SER A 11 5.57 0.25 4.29
CA SER A 11 5.29 1.60 4.82
C SER A 11 3.81 2.04 4.72
N SER A 12 3.01 1.47 3.83
CA SER A 12 1.61 1.89 3.60
C SER A 12 0.61 1.31 4.64
N GLY A 13 1.03 1.15 5.89
CA GLY A 13 0.24 0.51 6.97
C GLY A 13 -1.05 1.25 7.30
N GLY A 14 -1.00 2.59 7.31
CA GLY A 14 -2.18 3.43 7.57
C GLY A 14 -3.28 3.25 6.52
N ALA A 15 -2.91 3.26 5.24
CA ALA A 15 -3.82 3.02 4.12
C ALA A 15 -4.47 1.62 4.21
N ALA A 16 -3.66 0.59 4.44
CA ALA A 16 -4.14 -0.78 4.57
C ALA A 16 -5.05 -0.99 5.80
N SER A 17 -4.70 -0.38 6.93
CA SER A 17 -5.52 -0.40 8.15
C SER A 17 -6.85 0.35 7.95
N GLY A 18 -6.82 1.51 7.28
CA GLY A 18 -8.00 2.28 6.93
C GLY A 18 -8.98 1.53 6.03
N LEU A 19 -8.46 0.79 5.05
CA LEU A 19 -9.29 -0.11 4.23
C LEU A 19 -9.85 -1.27 5.06
N GLY A 20 -9.00 -1.93 5.87
CA GLY A 20 -9.41 -3.06 6.71
C GLY A 20 -10.44 -2.71 7.79
N THR A 21 -10.51 -1.44 8.20
CA THR A 21 -11.51 -0.89 9.15
C THR A 21 -12.68 -0.19 8.47
N HIS A 22 -12.72 -0.18 7.14
CA HIS A 22 -13.75 0.48 6.33
C HIS A 22 -13.82 2.00 6.53
N MET A 23 -12.73 2.63 7.00
CA MET A 23 -12.62 4.09 7.07
C MET A 23 -12.49 4.72 5.67
N LEU A 24 -11.96 3.98 4.71
CA LEU A 24 -11.79 4.41 3.33
C LEU A 24 -12.40 3.37 2.36
N PRO A 25 -12.97 3.81 1.22
CA PRO A 25 -13.43 2.91 0.16
C PRO A 25 -12.29 2.44 -0.75
N VAL A 26 -11.24 3.25 -0.91
CA VAL A 26 -10.04 3.00 -1.71
C VAL A 26 -8.87 3.74 -1.06
N ALA A 27 -7.65 3.26 -1.26
CA ALA A 27 -6.44 3.98 -0.85
C ALA A 27 -5.32 3.81 -1.88
N ASP A 28 -4.33 4.68 -1.83
CA ASP A 28 -3.09 4.57 -2.58
C ASP A 28 -1.88 4.32 -1.65
N GLY A 29 -0.74 4.03 -2.25
CA GLY A 29 0.52 3.91 -1.54
C GLY A 29 1.68 3.68 -2.49
N SER A 30 2.84 3.33 -1.94
CA SER A 30 4.04 3.04 -2.72
C SER A 30 4.65 1.69 -2.33
N ASP A 31 5.30 1.06 -3.29
CA ASP A 31 6.01 -0.20 -3.12
C ASP A 31 7.42 -0.05 -3.67
N MET A 32 8.38 0.13 -2.78
CA MET A 32 9.81 0.04 -3.09
C MET A 32 10.31 -1.40 -2.94
N MET A 33 10.00 -2.03 -1.79
CA MET A 33 10.43 -3.38 -1.45
C MET A 33 9.32 -4.17 -0.72
N GLY A 34 8.06 -4.00 -1.14
CA GLY A 34 6.89 -4.66 -0.53
C GLY A 34 5.94 -3.72 0.20
N SER A 35 6.18 -2.40 0.16
CA SER A 35 5.41 -1.42 0.94
C SER A 35 3.93 -1.26 0.56
N LEU A 36 3.43 -1.89 -0.52
CA LEU A 36 1.99 -2.07 -0.76
C LEU A 36 1.53 -3.48 -0.39
N ARG A 37 2.30 -4.50 -0.81
CA ARG A 37 1.94 -5.91 -0.65
C ARG A 37 1.98 -6.39 0.80
N ASN A 38 2.99 -5.99 1.57
CA ASN A 38 3.14 -6.37 2.97
C ASN A 38 2.01 -5.78 3.84
N PRO A 39 1.73 -4.45 3.80
CA PRO A 39 0.56 -3.91 4.49
C PRO A 39 -0.76 -4.53 4.04
N GLY A 40 -0.92 -4.81 2.74
CA GLY A 40 -2.11 -5.50 2.23
C GLY A 40 -2.32 -6.86 2.88
N ALA A 41 -1.27 -7.69 2.91
CA ALA A 41 -1.30 -8.99 3.57
C ALA A 41 -1.61 -8.89 5.08
N PHE A 42 -1.01 -7.91 5.79
CA PHE A 42 -1.19 -7.75 7.23
C PHE A 42 -2.60 -7.29 7.61
N ASN A 43 -3.30 -6.59 6.71
CA ASN A 43 -4.61 -6.02 6.98
C ASN A 43 -5.76 -6.72 6.25
N ASN A 44 -5.49 -7.83 5.54
CA ASN A 44 -6.46 -8.57 4.74
C ASN A 44 -7.12 -7.68 3.66
N VAL A 45 -6.31 -6.93 2.93
CA VAL A 45 -6.73 -6.09 1.80
C VAL A 45 -5.78 -6.26 0.62
N ILE A 46 -6.22 -5.89 -0.58
CA ILE A 46 -5.43 -6.03 -1.80
C ILE A 46 -4.54 -4.80 -1.95
N GLY A 47 -3.21 -5.00 -2.01
CA GLY A 47 -2.25 -3.98 -2.42
C GLY A 47 -1.57 -4.38 -3.74
N PHE A 48 -1.83 -3.64 -4.81
CA PHE A 48 -1.30 -3.97 -6.14
C PHE A 48 -0.06 -3.13 -6.45
N ARG A 49 1.07 -3.81 -6.71
CA ARG A 49 2.29 -3.18 -7.22
C ARG A 49 2.30 -3.24 -8.75
N PRO A 50 2.09 -2.12 -9.46
CA PRO A 50 2.18 -2.11 -10.92
C PRO A 50 3.62 -2.34 -11.39
N SER A 51 3.78 -2.67 -12.67
CA SER A 51 5.08 -2.61 -13.34
C SER A 51 5.69 -1.20 -13.19
N VAL A 52 7.02 -1.14 -13.10
CA VAL A 52 7.73 0.14 -12.94
C VAL A 52 7.38 1.11 -14.09
N ASN A 53 7.30 2.39 -13.78
CA ASN A 53 6.99 3.49 -14.72
C ASN A 53 5.60 3.45 -15.39
N VAL A 54 4.70 2.54 -15.00
CA VAL A 54 3.31 2.53 -15.53
C VAL A 54 2.44 3.60 -14.88
N MET A 55 2.65 3.85 -13.59
CA MET A 55 1.99 4.93 -12.86
C MET A 55 2.88 6.17 -12.85
N SER A 56 2.33 7.33 -13.24
CA SER A 56 2.97 8.61 -13.00
C SER A 56 2.95 8.90 -11.48
N GLY A 57 4.09 8.70 -10.81
CA GLY A 57 4.26 9.13 -9.43
C GLY A 57 4.47 10.65 -9.34
N THR A 58 4.19 11.22 -8.17
CA THR A 58 4.55 12.61 -7.81
C THR A 58 6.05 12.82 -7.62
N GLU A 59 6.85 11.77 -7.73
CA GLU A 59 8.29 11.80 -7.54
C GLU A 59 8.95 12.47 -8.75
N SER A 60 9.68 13.56 -8.51
CA SER A 60 10.41 14.32 -9.54
C SER A 60 11.57 13.54 -10.18
N VAL A 61 11.94 12.40 -9.60
CA VAL A 61 13.05 11.55 -10.05
C VAL A 61 12.58 10.10 -10.19
N PRO A 62 12.79 9.45 -11.34
CA PRO A 62 12.49 8.03 -11.52
C PRO A 62 13.26 7.18 -10.50
N ARG A 63 12.55 6.49 -9.61
CA ARG A 63 13.15 5.51 -8.69
C ARG A 63 12.98 4.11 -9.27
N ALA A 64 14.06 3.50 -9.73
CA ALA A 64 14.05 2.18 -10.36
C ALA A 64 13.34 1.07 -9.55
N LEU A 65 13.34 1.18 -8.21
CA LEU A 65 12.73 0.20 -7.32
C LEU A 65 11.35 0.62 -6.79
N SER A 66 11.00 1.90 -6.82
CA SER A 66 9.77 2.40 -6.19
C SER A 66 8.70 2.67 -7.24
N THR A 67 7.49 2.16 -7.00
CA THR A 67 6.32 2.45 -7.82
C THR A 67 5.14 2.81 -6.94
N SER A 68 4.30 3.73 -7.40
CA SER A 68 3.01 4.01 -6.75
C SER A 68 1.98 2.98 -7.19
N GLY A 69 0.99 2.70 -6.36
CA GLY A 69 -0.04 1.71 -6.69
C GLY A 69 -1.29 1.82 -5.83
N PRO A 70 -2.40 1.24 -6.29
CA PRO A 70 -3.68 1.28 -5.60
C PRO A 70 -3.79 0.17 -4.54
N MET A 71 -4.70 0.39 -3.59
CA MET A 71 -5.17 -0.58 -2.61
C MET A 71 -6.70 -0.62 -2.56
N GLY A 72 -7.28 -1.81 -2.35
CA GLY A 72 -8.73 -2.02 -2.31
C GLY A 72 -9.14 -3.26 -1.51
N ARG A 73 -10.46 -3.45 -1.33
CA ARG A 73 -11.08 -4.59 -0.62
C ARG A 73 -12.27 -5.12 -1.39
#